data_AF-A0A442Q8X9-F1
#
_entry.id   AF-A0A442Q8X9-F1
#
_cell.length_a   1.000
_cell.length_b   1.000
_cell.length_c   1.000
_cell.angle_alpha   90.00
_cell.angle_beta   90.00
_cell.angle_gamma   90.00
#
_symmetry.space_group_name_H-M   'P 1'
#
loop_
_entity.id
_entity.type
_entity.pdbx_description
1 polymer ?
#
loop_
_entity_poly.entity_id
_entity_poly.type
_entity_poly.pdbx_seq_one_letter_code
_entity_poly.pdbx_strand_id
1 'polypeptide(L)'
;MQLQSIVTTPATVGSVISDDEAGALARTTVNLFKAWNLSDVEACILLGGISARTWARWKEGGVGRIDRDLRTRMAHLMGIHKGLRYLFTEPARGYAWIRKPNATFGGQSALDLMLRGEISDLSAMREWLDAERGAW
;
A
#
# COMPACT_ATOMS: atom_id res chain seq x y z
N MET A 1 42.41 19.75 -12.15
CA MET A 1 41.05 19.82 -11.57
C MET A 1 40.90 18.66 -10.61
N GLN A 2 41.04 18.89 -9.29
CA GLN A 2 40.88 17.81 -8.30
C GLN A 2 39.40 17.62 -7.99
N LEU A 3 38.90 16.40 -8.19
CA LEU A 3 37.55 16.01 -7.80
C LEU A 3 37.50 15.86 -6.28
N GLN A 4 36.70 16.67 -5.60
CA GLN A 4 36.40 16.47 -4.19
C GLN A 4 35.46 15.28 -4.03
N SER A 5 35.83 14.34 -3.16
CA SER A 5 34.97 13.22 -2.78
C SER A 5 33.76 13.76 -2.00
N ILE A 6 32.57 13.35 -2.42
CA ILE A 6 31.34 13.59 -1.68
C ILE A 6 31.34 12.61 -0.49
N VAL A 7 31.00 13.09 0.71
CA VAL A 7 30.71 12.20 1.84
C VAL A 7 29.40 11.51 1.55
N THR A 8 29.46 10.25 1.11
CA THR A 8 28.27 9.45 0.81
C THR A 8 27.64 8.98 2.12
N THR A 9 26.42 9.42 2.42
CA THR A 9 25.58 8.75 3.43
C THR A 9 25.47 7.28 3.06
N PRO A 10 25.86 6.33 3.94
CA PRO A 10 25.79 4.91 3.61
C PRO A 10 24.34 4.56 3.26
N ALA A 11 24.16 3.96 2.08
CA ALA A 11 22.88 3.41 1.71
C ALA A 11 22.51 2.36 2.75
N THR A 12 21.42 2.57 3.49
CA THR A 12 20.80 1.48 4.22
C THR A 12 20.26 0.54 3.16
N VAL A 13 21.01 -0.52 2.85
CA VAL A 13 20.53 -1.63 2.03
C VAL A 13 19.28 -2.15 2.73
N GLY A 14 18.11 -1.97 2.10
CA GLY A 14 16.81 -2.11 2.77
C GLY A 14 16.73 -3.41 3.55
N SER A 15 16.50 -3.33 4.86
CA SER A 15 16.33 -4.53 5.66
C SER A 15 15.10 -5.28 5.15
N VAL A 16 15.23 -6.59 5.00
CA VAL A 16 14.10 -7.45 4.67
C VAL A 16 13.08 -7.31 5.80
N ILE A 17 11.81 -7.05 5.46
CA ILE A 17 10.70 -7.06 6.43
C ILE A 17 10.76 -8.40 7.18
N SER A 18 10.98 -8.36 8.48
CA SER A 18 11.02 -9.52 9.37
C SER A 18 9.64 -10.16 9.55
N ASP A 19 9.57 -11.38 10.07
CA ASP A 19 8.29 -12.07 10.31
C ASP A 19 7.38 -11.31 11.28
N ASP A 20 7.95 -10.69 12.31
CA ASP A 20 7.20 -9.89 13.28
C ASP A 20 6.65 -8.61 12.63
N GLU A 21 7.45 -7.92 11.82
CA GLU A 21 7.01 -6.76 11.05
C GLU A 21 5.93 -7.14 10.02
N ALA A 22 6.05 -8.29 9.37
CA ALA A 22 5.03 -8.78 8.45
C ALA A 22 3.72 -9.11 9.19
N GLY A 23 3.80 -9.71 10.39
CA GLY A 23 2.63 -9.92 11.23
C GLY A 23 1.96 -8.61 11.64
N ALA A 24 2.74 -7.58 11.97
CA ALA A 24 2.22 -6.23 12.25
C ALA A 24 1.59 -5.58 11.01
N LEU A 25 2.20 -5.71 9.84
CA LEU A 25 1.64 -5.26 8.57
C LEU A 25 0.30 -5.93 8.30
N ALA A 26 0.19 -7.25 8.44
CA ALA A 26 -1.05 -7.97 8.20
C ALA A 26 -2.21 -7.48 9.08
N ARG A 27 -1.97 -7.30 10.39
CA ARG A 27 -2.98 -6.73 11.31
C ARG A 27 -3.38 -5.32 10.90
N THR A 28 -2.41 -4.52 10.48
CA THR A 28 -2.66 -3.13 10.04
C THR A 28 -3.42 -3.09 8.73
N THR A 29 -3.11 -3.97 7.78
CA THR A 29 -3.81 -4.10 6.49
C THR A 29 -5.28 -4.48 6.68
N VAL A 30 -5.60 -5.37 7.64
CA VAL A 30 -6.99 -5.66 8.00
C VAL A 30 -7.74 -4.39 8.44
N ASN A 31 -7.11 -3.56 9.27
CA ASN A 31 -7.73 -2.31 9.73
C ASN A 31 -7.82 -1.26 8.61
N LEU A 32 -6.81 -1.19 7.75
CA LEU A 32 -6.80 -0.30 6.59
C LEU A 32 -7.96 -0.64 5.64
N PHE A 33 -8.13 -1.92 5.31
CA PHE A 33 -9.19 -2.36 4.41
C PHE A 33 -10.58 -2.10 4.97
N LYS A 34 -10.76 -2.21 6.30
CA LYS A 34 -11.98 -1.76 6.98
C LYS A 34 -12.19 -0.26 6.82
N ALA A 35 -11.16 0.56 7.03
CA ALA A 35 -11.25 2.01 6.90
C ALA A 35 -11.54 2.48 5.45
N TRP A 36 -11.07 1.71 4.47
CA TRP A 36 -11.35 1.90 3.04
C TRP A 36 -12.68 1.29 2.59
N ASN A 37 -13.39 0.63 3.51
CA ASN A 37 -14.63 -0.09 3.27
C ASN A 37 -14.52 -1.09 2.11
N LEU A 38 -13.43 -1.88 2.08
CA LEU A 38 -13.23 -2.91 1.06
C LEU A 38 -14.08 -4.15 1.33
N SER A 39 -14.61 -4.73 0.26
CA SER A 39 -15.18 -6.08 0.27
C SER A 39 -14.08 -7.14 0.42
N ASP A 40 -14.49 -8.35 0.82
CA ASP A 40 -13.55 -9.47 0.94
C ASP A 40 -12.91 -9.84 -0.41
N VAL A 41 -13.64 -9.68 -1.51
CA VAL A 41 -13.11 -9.94 -2.86
C VAL A 41 -12.03 -8.92 -3.23
N GLU A 42 -12.31 -7.62 -3.04
CA GLU A 42 -11.33 -6.55 -3.25
C GLU A 42 -10.07 -6.77 -2.40
N ALA A 43 -10.25 -7.11 -1.12
CA ALA A 43 -9.14 -7.41 -0.21
C ALA A 43 -8.26 -8.56 -0.72
N CYS A 44 -8.87 -9.65 -1.18
CA CYS A 44 -8.14 -10.80 -1.73
C CYS A 44 -7.35 -10.40 -2.98
N ILE A 45 -7.93 -9.61 -3.88
CA ILE A 45 -7.26 -9.11 -5.10
C ILE A 45 -6.03 -8.27 -4.74
N LEU A 46 -6.19 -7.28 -3.85
CA LEU A 46 -5.07 -6.40 -3.46
C LEU A 46 -3.94 -7.17 -2.77
N LEU A 47 -4.27 -8.28 -2.11
CA LEU A 47 -3.33 -9.20 -1.46
C LEU A 47 -2.80 -10.29 -2.41
N GLY A 48 -2.92 -10.13 -3.73
CA GLY A 48 -2.32 -11.06 -4.70
C GLY A 48 -3.11 -12.35 -4.87
N GLY A 49 -4.43 -12.31 -4.64
CA GLY A 49 -5.32 -13.45 -4.86
C GLY A 49 -5.29 -14.48 -3.74
N ILE A 50 -5.01 -14.08 -2.49
CA ILE A 50 -5.17 -15.01 -1.36
C ILE A 50 -6.60 -15.57 -1.31
N SER A 51 -6.75 -16.80 -0.84
CA SER A 51 -8.08 -17.39 -0.74
C SER A 51 -8.97 -16.64 0.26
N ALA A 52 -10.29 -16.62 0.00
CA ALA A 52 -11.27 -16.05 0.93
C ALA A 52 -11.18 -16.67 2.34
N ARG A 53 -10.84 -17.96 2.43
CA ARG A 53 -10.59 -18.65 3.71
C ARG A 53 -9.38 -18.08 4.45
N THR A 54 -8.29 -17.83 3.74
CA THR A 54 -7.09 -17.19 4.31
C THR A 54 -7.44 -15.81 4.83
N TRP A 55 -8.16 -15.01 4.03
CA TRP A 55 -8.58 -13.67 4.41
C TRP A 55 -9.51 -13.67 5.63
N ALA A 56 -10.51 -14.56 5.67
CA ALA A 56 -11.39 -14.73 6.82
C ALA A 56 -10.59 -15.00 8.12
N ARG A 57 -9.62 -15.91 8.06
CA ARG A 57 -8.75 -16.23 9.20
C ARG A 57 -7.92 -15.03 9.64
N TRP A 58 -7.42 -14.21 8.71
CA TRP A 58 -6.68 -12.99 9.06
C TRP A 58 -7.55 -11.98 9.81
N LYS A 59 -8.83 -11.83 9.43
CA LYS A 59 -9.78 -10.95 10.14
C LYS A 59 -10.01 -11.35 11.60
N GLU A 60 -9.80 -12.63 11.92
CA GLU A 60 -9.89 -13.20 13.28
C GLU A 60 -8.54 -13.18 14.03
N GLY A 61 -7.49 -12.60 13.43
CA GLY A 61 -6.14 -12.53 14.03
C GLY A 61 -5.24 -13.74 13.73
N GLY A 62 -5.76 -14.76 13.05
CA GLY A 62 -5.01 -15.95 12.62
C GLY A 62 -4.17 -15.71 11.36
N VAL A 63 -3.23 -14.78 11.44
CA VAL A 63 -2.29 -14.51 10.35
C VAL A 63 -1.30 -15.68 10.24
N GLY A 64 -1.21 -16.28 9.06
CA GLY A 64 -0.29 -17.39 8.79
C GLY A 64 1.07 -16.92 8.28
N ARG A 65 1.81 -17.81 7.62
CA ARG A 65 3.06 -17.45 6.93
C ARG A 65 2.78 -16.39 5.86
N ILE A 66 3.61 -15.35 5.82
CA ILE A 66 3.55 -14.27 4.85
C ILE A 66 4.80 -14.36 3.97
N ASP A 67 4.60 -14.60 2.69
CA ASP A 67 5.68 -14.66 1.71
C ASP A 67 6.19 -13.26 1.32
N ARG A 68 7.15 -13.24 0.39
CA ARG A 68 7.77 -12.00 -0.08
C ARG A 68 6.81 -11.11 -0.88
N ASP A 69 5.90 -11.69 -1.65
CA ASP A 69 4.95 -10.93 -2.45
C ASP A 69 3.95 -10.22 -1.55
N LEU A 70 3.35 -10.92 -0.59
CA LEU A 70 2.45 -10.34 0.39
C LEU A 70 3.10 -9.22 1.20
N ARG A 71 4.36 -9.38 1.62
CA ARG A 71 5.12 -8.31 2.29
C ARG A 71 5.21 -7.06 1.42
N THR A 72 5.53 -7.26 0.14
CA THR A 72 5.70 -6.16 -0.82
C THR A 72 4.37 -5.44 -1.06
N ARG A 73 3.29 -6.19 -1.30
CA ARG A 73 1.92 -5.64 -1.47
C ARG A 73 1.49 -4.84 -0.25
N MET A 74 1.63 -5.39 0.95
CA MET A 74 1.26 -4.70 2.19
C MET A 74 2.09 -3.44 2.42
N ALA A 75 3.39 -3.47 2.09
CA ALA A 75 4.24 -2.28 2.17
C ALA A 75 3.79 -1.18 1.19
N HIS A 76 3.41 -1.52 -0.04
CA HIS A 76 2.84 -0.54 -0.97
C HIS A 76 1.52 0.03 -0.47
N LEU A 77 0.61 -0.81 0.02
CA LEU A 77 -0.66 -0.38 0.60
C LEU A 77 -0.46 0.58 1.77
N MET A 78 0.55 0.32 2.62
CA MET A 78 0.87 1.21 3.74
C MET A 78 1.50 2.52 3.27
N GLY A 79 2.28 2.49 2.19
CA GLY A 79 2.77 3.69 1.51
C GLY A 79 1.65 4.54 0.93
N ILE A 80 0.67 3.92 0.27
CA ILE A 80 -0.54 4.59 -0.25
C ILE A 80 -1.34 5.23 0.89
N HIS A 81 -1.58 4.48 1.97
CA HIS A 81 -2.21 5.03 3.17
C HIS A 81 -1.47 6.26 3.69
N LYS A 82 -0.14 6.18 3.83
CA LYS A 82 0.70 7.30 4.27
C LYS A 82 0.59 8.50 3.32
N GLY A 83 0.63 8.29 2.01
CA GLY A 83 0.45 9.34 1.01
C GLY A 83 -0.89 10.07 1.16
N LEU A 84 -1.99 9.31 1.29
CA LEU A 84 -3.32 9.88 1.54
C LEU A 84 -3.37 10.69 2.84
N ARG A 85 -2.67 10.24 3.90
CA ARG A 85 -2.61 10.97 5.17
C ARG A 85 -1.84 12.29 5.09
N TYR A 86 -1.00 12.49 4.09
CA TYR A 86 -0.36 13.77 3.83
C TYR A 86 -1.22 14.69 2.96
N LEU A 87 -1.85 14.14 1.92
CA LEU A 87 -2.66 14.93 0.99
C LEU A 87 -3.96 15.41 1.63
N PHE A 88 -4.52 14.66 2.57
CA PHE A 88 -5.81 14.97 3.20
C PHE A 88 -5.64 15.21 4.70
N THR A 89 -5.96 16.44 5.14
CA THR A 89 -6.03 16.80 6.57
C THR A 89 -7.04 15.93 7.31
N GLU A 90 -8.20 15.68 6.69
CA GLU A 90 -9.22 14.78 7.23
C GLU A 90 -9.06 13.38 6.61
N PRO A 91 -8.73 12.35 7.40
CA PRO A 91 -8.38 11.03 6.87
C PRO A 91 -9.53 10.35 6.13
N ALA A 92 -10.76 10.54 6.63
CA ALA A 92 -11.97 9.97 6.04
C ALA A 92 -12.16 10.45 4.59
N ARG A 93 -11.78 11.69 4.28
CA ARG A 93 -11.85 12.21 2.91
C ARG A 93 -10.86 11.51 1.99
N GLY A 94 -9.64 11.25 2.46
CA GLY A 94 -8.64 10.49 1.70
C GLY A 94 -9.09 9.05 1.44
N TYR A 95 -9.70 8.40 2.42
CA TYR A 95 -10.21 7.03 2.24
C TYR A 95 -11.43 7.00 1.32
N ALA A 96 -12.33 7.98 1.39
CA ALA A 96 -13.43 8.09 0.43
C ALA A 96 -12.94 8.40 -0.99
N TRP A 97 -11.85 9.18 -1.12
CA TRP A 97 -11.28 9.57 -2.40
C TRP A 97 -10.80 8.38 -3.23
N ILE A 98 -10.28 7.31 -2.61
CA ILE A 98 -9.76 6.15 -3.37
C ILE A 98 -10.81 5.53 -4.29
N ARG A 99 -12.10 5.65 -3.93
CA ARG A 99 -13.25 5.11 -4.68
C ARG A 99 -13.88 6.12 -5.63
N LYS A 100 -13.44 7.38 -5.64
CA LYS A 100 -14.01 8.41 -6.50
C LYS A 100 -13.39 8.36 -7.89
N PRO A 101 -14.19 8.50 -8.96
CA PRO A 101 -13.69 8.78 -10.30
C PRO A 101 -12.70 9.94 -10.29
N ASN A 102 -11.57 9.79 -11.00
CA ASN A 102 -10.54 10.80 -11.08
C ASN A 102 -10.15 11.04 -12.54
N ALA A 103 -10.21 12.30 -12.99
CA ALA A 103 -9.85 12.70 -14.35
C ALA A 103 -8.38 12.36 -14.70
N THR A 104 -7.46 12.45 -13.73
CA THR A 104 -6.06 12.06 -13.90
C THR A 104 -5.91 10.58 -14.28
N PHE A 105 -6.86 9.75 -13.87
CA PHE A 105 -6.89 8.31 -14.13
C PHE A 105 -7.87 7.94 -15.25
N GLY A 106 -8.16 8.88 -16.16
CA GLY A 106 -9.09 8.65 -17.27
C GLY A 106 -10.53 8.39 -16.82
N GLY A 107 -10.92 8.93 -15.66
CA GLY A 107 -12.24 8.74 -15.08
C GLY A 107 -12.38 7.49 -14.19
N GLN A 108 -11.36 6.64 -14.12
CA GLN A 108 -11.33 5.54 -13.15
C GLN A 108 -11.00 6.05 -11.74
N SER A 109 -11.38 5.30 -10.71
CA SER A 109 -10.92 5.57 -9.34
C SER A 109 -9.53 5.00 -9.09
N ALA A 110 -8.85 5.50 -8.04
CA ALA A 110 -7.57 4.92 -7.62
C ALA A 110 -7.71 3.43 -7.28
N LEU A 111 -8.83 3.05 -6.65
CA LEU A 111 -9.11 1.67 -6.30
C LEU A 111 -9.31 0.80 -7.54
N ASP A 112 -9.99 1.28 -8.59
CA ASP A 112 -10.16 0.51 -9.83
C ASP A 112 -8.81 0.16 -10.47
N LEU A 113 -7.84 1.08 -10.42
CA LEU A 113 -6.49 0.82 -10.90
C LEU A 113 -5.80 -0.24 -10.03
N MET A 114 -5.85 -0.11 -8.70
CA MET A 114 -5.24 -1.07 -7.78
C MET A 114 -5.88 -2.47 -7.88
N LEU A 115 -7.18 -2.55 -8.19
CA LEU A 115 -7.94 -3.80 -8.32
C LEU A 115 -7.68 -4.56 -9.62
N ARG A 116 -6.85 -4.04 -10.53
CA ARG A 116 -6.27 -4.85 -11.62
C ARG A 116 -5.40 -5.99 -11.08
N GLY A 117 -4.90 -5.86 -9.84
CA GLY A 117 -4.30 -6.94 -9.06
C GLY A 117 -2.79 -7.07 -9.21
N GLU A 118 -2.17 -6.36 -10.15
CA GLU A 118 -0.72 -6.42 -10.33
C GLU A 118 0.01 -5.61 -9.25
N ILE A 119 1.19 -6.10 -8.85
CA ILE A 119 2.04 -5.40 -7.89
C ILE A 119 2.44 -4.01 -8.42
N SER A 120 2.61 -3.88 -9.74
CA SER A 120 2.95 -2.63 -10.42
C SER A 120 1.86 -1.57 -10.27
N ASP A 121 0.58 -1.95 -10.20
CA ASP A 121 -0.51 -0.99 -10.00
C ASP A 121 -0.43 -0.36 -8.60
N LEU A 122 -0.07 -1.16 -7.59
CA LEU A 122 0.17 -0.68 -6.23
C LEU A 122 1.43 0.20 -6.14
N SER A 123 2.50 -0.18 -6.85
CA SER A 123 3.72 0.65 -6.90
C SER A 123 3.46 1.99 -7.57
N ALA A 124 2.83 1.98 -8.74
CA ALA A 124 2.51 3.19 -9.50
C ALA A 124 1.59 4.14 -8.71
N MET A 125 0.56 3.62 -8.03
CA MET A 125 -0.33 4.43 -7.20
C MET A 125 0.42 5.07 -6.02
N ARG A 126 1.31 4.30 -5.37
CA ARG A 126 2.16 4.83 -4.31
C ARG A 126 3.07 5.94 -4.81
N GLU A 127 3.77 5.70 -5.92
CA GLU A 127 4.70 6.66 -6.53
C GLU A 127 3.99 7.94 -6.95
N TRP A 128 2.79 7.82 -7.54
CA TRP A 128 1.96 8.97 -7.89
C TRP A 128 1.59 9.80 -6.67
N LEU A 129 1.10 9.17 -5.59
CA LEU A 129 0.80 9.88 -4.33
C LEU A 129 2.03 10.52 -3.68
N ASP A 130 3.18 9.85 -3.73
CA ASP A 130 4.44 10.36 -3.20
C ASP A 130 4.95 11.56 -4.02
N ALA A 131 4.72 11.59 -5.33
CA ALA A 131 5.06 12.69 -6.23
C ALA A 131 4.13 13.91 -6.03
N GLU A 132 2.82 13.68 -5.90
CA GLU A 132 1.84 14.74 -5.60
C GLU A 132 2.16 15.47 -4.29
N ARG A 133 2.71 14.75 -3.30
CA ARG A 133 3.20 15.36 -2.06
C ARG A 133 4.39 16.31 -2.29
N GLY A 134 5.30 15.99 -3.22
CA GLY A 134 6.52 16.76 -3.46
C GLY A 134 6.34 17.99 -4.36
N ALA A 135 5.16 18.14 -4.97
CA ALA A 135 4.85 19.22 -5.89
C ALA A 135 4.37 20.53 -5.22
N TRP A 136 4.33 20.57 -3.87
CA TRP A 136 3.83 21.69 -3.07
C TRP A 136 4.81 22.12 -1.99
#